data_AF-A0A8R7PAN3-F1
#
_entry.id   AF-A0A8R7PAN3-F1
#
_cell.length_a   1.000
_cell.length_b   1.000
_cell.length_c   1.000
_cell.angle_alpha   90.00
_cell.angle_beta   90.00
_cell.angle_gamma   90.00
#
_symmetry.space_group_name_H-M   'P 1'
#
loop_
_entity.id
_entity.type
_entity.pdbx_description
1 polymer ?
#
loop_
_entity_poly.entity_id
_entity_poly.type
_entity_poly.pdbx_seq_one_letter_code
_entity_poly.pdbx_strand_id
1 'polypeptide(L)'
;MIWATMLQCHRHQHGIIKSLSSSCKLQIPFDSDSHCQTVALLSAELGKLRLNLQNWISSHKAYLRSINLWLHKCMKPLRKRKSSRKQNAAAVDVSLAECAVAPMFAAGETWMKLLDDLPTEDLEEAIECLVAGISRLLPRRLDQRLDETVKDGEAEQEVPRDDAAADLRSILVVFVDKLEAFSEVSVQKYLDLQRGVGAAKDR
;
A
#
# COMPACT_ATOMS: atom_id res chain seq x y z
N MET A 1 18.71 1.15 -10.54
CA MET A 1 18.56 0.68 -9.14
C MET A 1 17.08 0.47 -8.84
N ILE A 2 16.74 -0.48 -7.96
CA ILE A 2 15.36 -0.94 -7.70
C ILE A 2 14.41 0.23 -7.32
N TRP A 3 14.89 1.20 -6.53
CA TRP A 3 14.11 2.37 -6.15
C TRP A 3 13.65 3.22 -7.36
N ALA A 4 14.44 3.27 -8.44
CA ALA A 4 14.11 4.07 -9.63
C ALA A 4 12.95 3.43 -10.41
N THR A 5 12.96 2.10 -10.54
CA THR A 5 11.86 1.34 -11.13
C THR A 5 10.59 1.47 -10.28
N MET A 6 10.72 1.42 -8.94
CA MET A 6 9.59 1.63 -8.04
C MET A 6 9.01 3.05 -8.15
N LEU A 7 9.86 4.08 -8.25
CA LEU A 7 9.41 5.46 -8.48
C LEU A 7 8.65 5.60 -9.80
N GLN A 8 9.14 4.99 -10.89
CA GLN A 8 8.42 4.99 -12.16
C GLN A 8 7.07 4.28 -12.06
N CYS A 9 7.02 3.13 -11.38
CA CYS A 9 5.78 2.40 -11.13
C CYS A 9 4.77 3.26 -10.36
N HIS A 10 5.19 3.88 -9.24
CA HIS A 10 4.32 4.73 -8.43
C HIS A 10 3.84 5.98 -9.18
N ARG A 11 4.68 6.61 -10.01
CA ARG A 11 4.24 7.72 -10.86
C ARG A 11 3.14 7.30 -11.84
N HIS A 12 3.29 6.12 -12.44
CA HIS A 12 2.30 5.60 -13.37
C HIS A 12 0.99 5.26 -12.66
N GLN A 13 1.07 4.57 -11.52
CA GLN A 13 -0.08 4.27 -10.67
C GLN A 13 -0.80 5.55 -10.21
N HIS A 14 -0.04 6.54 -9.72
CA HIS A 14 -0.59 7.82 -9.29
C HIS A 14 -1.31 8.55 -10.45
N GLY A 15 -0.73 8.56 -11.66
CA GLY A 15 -1.37 9.16 -12.83
C GLY A 15 -2.70 8.51 -13.19
N ILE A 16 -2.79 7.17 -13.09
CA ILE A 16 -4.03 6.43 -13.29
C ILE A 16 -5.05 6.77 -12.19
N ILE A 17 -4.64 6.71 -10.91
CA ILE A 17 -5.50 6.98 -9.76
C ILE A 17 -6.08 8.38 -9.82
N LYS A 18 -5.25 9.39 -10.11
CA LYS A 18 -5.66 10.79 -10.23
C LYS A 18 -6.64 11.05 -11.39
N SER A 19 -6.46 10.35 -12.51
CA SER A 19 -7.40 10.41 -13.64
C SER A 19 -8.77 9.81 -13.26
N LEU A 20 -8.76 8.71 -12.50
CA LEU A 20 -9.97 8.05 -12.01
C LEU A 20 -10.69 8.87 -10.93
N SER A 21 -9.95 9.49 -10.00
CA SER A 21 -10.54 10.31 -8.93
C SER A 21 -11.30 11.51 -9.48
N SER A 22 -10.71 12.22 -10.44
CA SER A 22 -11.35 13.34 -11.13
C SER A 22 -12.57 12.96 -11.99
N SER A 23 -12.66 11.70 -12.42
CA SER A 23 -13.73 11.18 -13.28
C SER A 23 -14.82 10.42 -12.53
N CYS A 24 -14.73 10.30 -11.21
CA CYS A 24 -15.65 9.52 -10.39
C CYS A 24 -17.03 10.21 -10.26
N LYS A 25 -17.83 10.14 -11.33
CA LYS A 25 -19.25 10.49 -11.35
C LYS A 25 -20.06 9.20 -11.44
N LEU A 26 -20.16 8.50 -10.32
CA LEU A 26 -20.84 7.21 -10.26
C LEU A 26 -22.36 7.39 -10.16
N GLN A 27 -23.06 7.09 -11.26
CA GLN A 27 -24.47 6.73 -11.22
C GLN A 27 -24.52 5.19 -11.19
N ILE A 28 -25.03 4.62 -10.10
CA ILE A 28 -25.13 3.16 -9.92
C ILE A 28 -26.61 2.78 -10.07
N PRO A 29 -27.04 2.16 -11.18
CA PRO A 29 -28.36 1.56 -11.28
C PRO A 29 -28.37 0.20 -10.55
N PHE A 30 -29.37 -0.02 -9.71
CA PHE A 30 -29.55 -1.27 -8.95
C PHE A 30 -30.60 -2.18 -9.61
N ASP A 31 -30.22 -3.38 -10.06
CA ASP A 31 -31.13 -4.45 -10.54
C ASP A 31 -30.91 -5.76 -9.75
N SER A 32 -31.87 -6.68 -9.65
CA SER A 32 -32.05 -7.46 -8.40
C SER A 32 -31.28 -8.79 -8.21
N ASP A 33 -30.93 -9.56 -9.24
CA ASP A 33 -30.34 -10.92 -9.03
C ASP A 33 -28.87 -11.08 -9.46
N SER A 34 -28.46 -10.53 -10.61
CA SER A 34 -27.04 -10.47 -11.01
C SER A 34 -26.20 -9.58 -10.09
N HIS A 35 -26.87 -8.67 -9.39
CA HIS A 35 -26.26 -7.71 -8.47
C HIS A 35 -25.76 -8.34 -7.18
N CYS A 36 -26.47 -9.33 -6.61
CA CYS A 36 -26.03 -10.00 -5.39
C CYS A 36 -24.66 -10.69 -5.62
N GLN A 37 -24.50 -11.36 -6.76
CA GLN A 37 -23.22 -11.96 -7.17
C GLN A 37 -22.15 -10.90 -7.48
N THR A 38 -22.53 -9.80 -8.14
CA THR A 38 -21.60 -8.70 -8.47
C THR A 38 -21.07 -8.00 -7.22
N VAL A 39 -21.94 -7.73 -6.25
CA VAL A 39 -21.62 -7.13 -4.94
C VAL A 39 -20.73 -8.07 -4.12
N ALA A 40 -21.05 -9.36 -4.09
CA ALA A 40 -20.23 -10.36 -3.41
C ALA A 40 -18.83 -10.48 -4.03
N LEU A 41 -18.74 -10.48 -5.37
CA LEU A 41 -17.46 -10.51 -6.09
C LEU A 41 -16.64 -9.24 -5.82
N LEU A 42 -17.27 -8.06 -5.87
CA LEU A 42 -16.60 -6.79 -5.60
C LEU A 42 -16.06 -6.74 -4.17
N SER A 43 -16.86 -7.16 -3.19
CA SER A 43 -16.45 -7.25 -1.78
C SER A 43 -15.24 -8.18 -1.61
N ALA A 44 -15.26 -9.36 -2.24
CA ALA A 44 -14.15 -10.30 -2.21
C ALA A 44 -12.87 -9.75 -2.86
N GLU A 45 -12.98 -9.08 -4.02
CA GLU A 45 -11.84 -8.46 -4.69
C GLU A 45 -11.26 -7.27 -3.89
N LEU A 46 -12.08 -6.48 -3.21
CA LEU A 46 -11.61 -5.43 -2.31
C LEU A 46 -10.90 -6.01 -1.08
N GLY A 47 -11.41 -7.09 -0.49
CA GLY A 47 -10.73 -7.81 0.58
C GLY A 47 -9.38 -8.37 0.11
N LYS A 48 -9.32 -8.91 -1.11
CA LYS A 48 -8.08 -9.38 -1.74
C LYS A 48 -7.12 -8.24 -2.03
N LEU A 49 -7.60 -7.08 -2.49
CA LEU A 49 -6.80 -5.87 -2.71
C LEU A 49 -6.10 -5.45 -1.41
N ARG A 50 -6.84 -5.41 -0.29
CA ARG A 50 -6.28 -5.11 1.03
C ARG A 50 -5.18 -6.09 1.43
N LEU A 51 -5.45 -7.39 1.35
CA LEU A 51 -4.46 -8.42 1.69
C LEU A 51 -3.23 -8.32 0.79
N ASN A 52 -3.42 -8.05 -0.50
CA ASN A 52 -2.32 -7.84 -1.44
C ASN A 52 -1.49 -6.60 -1.09
N LEU A 53 -2.13 -5.50 -0.68
CA LEU A 53 -1.45 -4.29 -0.23
C LEU A 53 -0.57 -4.58 1.01
N GLN A 54 -1.16 -5.21 2.03
CA GLN A 54 -0.45 -5.62 3.25
C GLN A 54 0.75 -6.52 2.94
N ASN A 55 0.53 -7.54 2.10
CA ASN A 55 1.58 -8.47 1.68
C ASN A 55 2.67 -7.78 0.87
N TRP A 56 2.30 -6.85 -0.02
CA TRP A 56 3.25 -6.10 -0.82
C TRP A 56 4.12 -5.20 0.06
N ILE A 57 3.55 -4.41 0.98
CA ILE A 57 4.30 -3.58 1.94
C ILE A 57 5.22 -4.44 2.78
N SER A 58 4.71 -5.53 3.36
CA SER A 58 5.47 -6.43 4.22
C SER A 58 6.64 -7.07 3.47
N SER A 59 6.39 -7.54 2.24
CA SER A 59 7.42 -8.13 1.37
C SER A 59 8.47 -7.11 0.97
N HIS A 60 8.07 -5.86 0.69
CA HIS A 60 8.99 -4.77 0.38
C HIS A 60 9.91 -4.47 1.57
N LYS A 61 9.35 -4.35 2.79
CA LYS A 61 10.13 -4.16 4.02
C LYS A 61 11.08 -5.33 4.27
N ALA A 62 10.61 -6.57 4.13
CA ALA A 62 11.43 -7.77 4.33
C ALA A 62 12.58 -7.86 3.32
N TYR A 63 12.33 -7.51 2.06
CA TYR A 63 13.35 -7.44 1.02
C TYR A 63 14.45 -6.43 1.37
N LEU A 64 14.07 -5.18 1.73
CA LEU A 64 15.03 -4.14 2.09
C LEU A 64 15.86 -4.50 3.33
N ARG A 65 15.23 -5.10 4.35
CA ARG A 65 15.95 -5.58 5.54
C ARG A 65 16.95 -6.68 5.18
N SER A 66 16.56 -7.61 4.32
CA SER A 66 17.40 -8.74 3.90
C SER A 66 18.61 -8.28 3.09
N ILE A 67 18.42 -7.38 2.11
CA ILE A 67 19.53 -6.86 1.31
C ILE A 67 20.47 -5.98 2.17
N ASN A 68 19.94 -5.18 3.09
CA ASN A 68 20.76 -4.37 4.00
C ASN A 68 21.59 -5.27 4.93
N LEU A 69 20.98 -6.31 5.53
CA LEU A 69 21.69 -7.27 6.35
C LEU A 69 22.77 -8.04 5.56
N TRP A 70 22.47 -8.40 4.31
CA TRP A 70 23.44 -9.05 3.42
C TRP A 70 24.63 -8.13 3.13
N LEU A 71 24.38 -6.86 2.77
CA LEU A 71 25.44 -5.86 2.56
C LEU A 71 26.31 -5.69 3.81
N HIS A 72 25.72 -5.62 5.00
CA HIS A 72 26.47 -5.55 6.25
C HIS A 72 27.37 -6.78 6.47
N LYS A 73 26.88 -7.99 6.17
CA LYS A 73 27.69 -9.22 6.26
C LYS A 73 28.87 -9.18 5.28
N CYS A 74 28.68 -8.67 4.06
CA CYS A 74 29.77 -8.51 3.08
C CYS A 74 30.86 -7.54 3.54
N MET A 75 30.52 -6.51 4.32
CA MET A 75 31.48 -5.50 4.80
C MET A 75 32.24 -5.92 6.07
N LYS A 76 31.70 -6.83 6.90
CA LYS A 76 32.35 -7.28 8.15
C LYS A 76 33.76 -7.86 7.95
N PRO A 77 34.02 -8.75 6.97
CA PRO A 77 35.36 -9.27 6.70
C PRO A 77 36.37 -8.19 6.26
N LEU A 78 35.92 -7.19 5.49
CA LEU A 78 36.75 -6.08 5.03
C LEU A 78 37.25 -5.22 6.20
N ARG A 79 36.38 -4.99 7.20
CA ARG A 79 36.74 -4.28 8.43
C ARG A 79 37.72 -5.06 9.31
N LYS A 80 37.56 -6.38 9.44
CA LYS A 80 38.46 -7.22 10.27
C LYS A 80 39.90 -7.27 9.74
N ARG A 81 40.10 -7.18 8.41
CA ARG A 81 41.44 -7.12 7.78
C ARG A 81 42.27 -5.89 8.20
N LYS A 82 41.64 -4.77 8.58
CA LYS A 82 42.34 -3.55 9.06
C LYS A 82 43.10 -3.76 10.38
N SER A 83 42.70 -4.73 11.20
CA SER A 83 43.22 -4.91 12.56
C SER A 83 44.49 -5.76 12.66
N SER A 84 44.89 -6.50 11.61
CA SER A 84 45.82 -7.63 11.78
C SER A 84 47.18 -7.55 11.06
N ARG A 85 47.41 -6.73 10.02
CA ARG A 85 48.76 -6.64 9.41
C ARG A 85 48.93 -5.52 8.38
N LYS A 86 50.06 -4.80 8.49
CA LYS A 86 50.75 -3.95 7.49
C LYS A 86 49.85 -3.00 6.67
N GLN A 87 49.73 -1.79 7.23
CA GLN A 87 48.96 -0.65 6.74
C GLN A 87 49.71 0.09 5.63
N ASN A 88 49.04 0.30 4.50
CA ASN A 88 48.92 1.60 3.80
C ASN A 88 48.05 1.40 2.56
N ALA A 89 48.37 0.47 1.65
CA ALA A 89 47.56 0.21 0.45
C ALA A 89 46.20 -0.47 0.76
N ALA A 90 46.19 -1.54 1.55
CA ALA A 90 44.96 -2.26 1.90
C ALA A 90 44.03 -1.47 2.85
N ALA A 91 44.57 -0.52 3.60
CA ALA A 91 43.78 0.36 4.47
C ALA A 91 43.05 1.44 3.64
N VAL A 92 43.71 1.95 2.59
CA VAL A 92 43.16 2.91 1.63
C VAL A 92 42.04 2.27 0.80
N ASP A 93 42.23 1.05 0.27
CA ASP A 93 41.19 0.33 -0.49
C ASP A 93 39.91 0.07 0.33
N VAL A 94 40.04 -0.31 1.60
CA VAL A 94 38.86 -0.52 2.46
C VAL A 94 38.21 0.81 2.85
N SER A 95 38.98 1.89 3.05
CA SER A 95 38.42 3.22 3.30
C SER A 95 37.66 3.77 2.08
N LEU A 96 38.18 3.52 0.88
CA LEU A 96 37.54 3.89 -0.38
C LEU A 96 36.25 3.10 -0.60
N ALA A 97 36.27 1.79 -0.32
CA ALA A 97 35.09 0.94 -0.35
C ALA A 97 34.05 1.34 0.71
N GLU A 98 34.47 1.72 1.93
CA GLU A 98 33.55 2.21 2.96
C GLU A 98 32.92 3.55 2.58
N CYS A 99 33.67 4.49 2.00
CA CYS A 99 33.12 5.72 1.44
C CYS A 99 32.16 5.44 0.29
N ALA A 100 32.48 4.52 -0.62
CA ALA A 100 31.64 4.18 -1.75
C ALA A 100 30.33 3.47 -1.35
N VAL A 101 30.33 2.72 -0.25
CA VAL A 101 29.19 1.89 0.20
C VAL A 101 28.34 2.61 1.26
N ALA A 102 28.89 3.59 1.99
CA ALA A 102 28.15 4.38 2.97
C ALA A 102 26.87 5.06 2.41
N PRO A 103 26.88 5.66 1.20
CA PRO A 103 25.68 6.16 0.55
C PRO A 103 24.60 5.10 0.34
N MET A 104 24.98 3.84 0.09
CA MET A 104 24.02 2.75 -0.09
C MET A 104 23.35 2.34 1.21
N PHE A 105 24.07 2.30 2.34
CA PHE A 105 23.47 2.05 3.65
C PHE A 105 22.55 3.18 4.08
N ALA A 106 22.98 4.43 3.90
CA ALA A 106 22.15 5.61 4.19
C ALA A 106 20.87 5.65 3.33
N ALA A 107 20.98 5.31 2.04
CA ALA A 107 19.84 5.18 1.15
C ALA A 107 18.89 4.05 1.60
N GLY A 108 19.44 2.90 2.02
CA GLY A 108 18.67 1.78 2.54
C GLY A 108 17.90 2.12 3.81
N GLU A 109 18.53 2.81 4.77
CA GLU A 109 17.86 3.29 6.00
C GLU A 109 16.76 4.30 5.70
N THR A 110 17.04 5.26 4.82
CA THR A 110 16.05 6.26 4.39
C THR A 110 14.86 5.60 3.70
N TRP A 111 15.11 4.59 2.86
CA TRP A 111 14.05 3.86 2.17
C TRP A 111 13.23 2.99 3.14
N MET A 112 13.84 2.38 4.15
CA MET A 112 13.09 1.66 5.19
C MET A 112 12.16 2.61 5.96
N LYS A 113 12.67 3.77 6.40
CA LYS A 113 11.85 4.81 7.07
C LYS A 113 10.71 5.30 6.19
N LEU A 114 10.98 5.52 4.89
CA LEU A 114 9.95 5.87 3.92
C LEU A 114 8.80 4.88 3.93
N LEU A 115 9.08 3.57 3.90
CA LEU A 115 8.03 2.54 3.90
C LEU A 115 7.28 2.45 5.23
N ASP A 116 7.91 2.86 6.34
CA ASP A 116 7.26 2.94 7.65
C ASP A 116 6.35 4.17 7.75
N ASP A 117 6.69 5.27 7.06
CA ASP A 117 5.93 6.53 7.05
C ASP A 117 4.76 6.57 6.05
N LEU A 118 4.58 5.53 5.22
CA LEU A 118 3.47 5.52 4.25
C LEU A 118 2.13 5.43 5.00
N PRO A 119 1.08 6.17 4.57
CA PRO A 119 -0.24 6.15 5.19
C PRO A 119 -1.03 4.88 4.81
N THR A 120 -0.43 3.72 5.10
CA THR A 120 -0.96 2.40 4.73
C THR A 120 -2.17 2.06 5.58
N GLU A 121 -2.13 2.39 6.88
CA GLU A 121 -3.23 2.15 7.82
C GLU A 121 -4.49 2.91 7.41
N ASP A 122 -4.38 4.21 7.11
CA ASP A 122 -5.46 5.05 6.57
C ASP A 122 -6.12 4.45 5.32
N LEU A 123 -5.32 3.87 4.41
CA LEU A 123 -5.82 3.26 3.19
C LEU A 123 -6.48 1.90 3.47
N GLU A 124 -5.91 1.11 4.38
CA GLU A 124 -6.49 -0.17 4.80
C GLU A 124 -7.84 0.02 5.48
N GLU A 125 -7.96 1.00 6.39
CA GLU A 125 -9.21 1.36 7.04
C GLU A 125 -10.26 1.80 6.02
N ALA A 126 -9.88 2.64 5.05
CA ALA A 126 -10.80 3.07 3.99
C ALA A 126 -11.30 1.89 3.13
N ILE A 127 -10.45 0.89 2.85
CA ILE A 127 -10.86 -0.34 2.17
C ILE A 127 -11.82 -1.15 3.05
N GLU A 128 -11.56 -1.28 4.34
CA GLU A 128 -12.46 -1.97 5.28
C GLU A 128 -13.83 -1.30 5.36
N CYS A 129 -13.88 0.02 5.48
CA CYS A 129 -15.12 0.79 5.47
C CYS A 129 -15.90 0.57 4.17
N LEU A 130 -15.22 0.53 3.02
CA LEU A 130 -15.85 0.26 1.73
C LEU A 130 -16.42 -1.16 1.64
N VAL A 131 -15.66 -2.17 2.07
CA VAL A 131 -16.12 -3.57 2.14
C VAL A 131 -17.34 -3.70 3.04
N ALA A 132 -17.35 -3.03 4.20
CA ALA A 132 -18.48 -3.02 5.11
C ALA A 132 -19.70 -2.31 4.50
N GLY A 133 -19.50 -1.17 3.82
CA GLY A 133 -20.56 -0.45 3.11
C GLY A 133 -21.19 -1.29 1.99
N ILE A 134 -20.37 -1.98 1.20
CA ILE A 134 -20.82 -2.88 0.13
C ILE A 134 -21.58 -4.09 0.69
N SER A 135 -21.09 -4.66 1.80
CA SER A 135 -21.75 -5.81 2.45
C SER A 135 -23.14 -5.46 2.97
N ARG A 136 -23.41 -4.19 3.34
CA ARG A 136 -24.75 -3.72 3.73
C ARG A 136 -25.75 -3.66 2.56
N LEU A 137 -25.25 -3.57 1.32
CA LEU A 137 -26.08 -3.60 0.11
C LEU A 137 -26.42 -5.02 -0.35
N LEU A 138 -25.73 -6.02 0.19
CA LEU A 138 -26.12 -7.40 0.01
C LEU A 138 -27.44 -7.60 0.76
N PRO A 139 -28.54 -7.98 0.09
CA PRO A 139 -29.77 -8.28 0.77
C PRO A 139 -29.48 -9.34 1.86
N ARG A 140 -29.99 -9.15 3.08
CA ARG A 140 -29.98 -10.17 4.16
C ARG A 140 -30.79 -11.43 3.81
N ARG A 141 -30.89 -11.80 2.53
CA ARG A 141 -31.67 -12.94 2.00
C ARG A 141 -31.03 -14.29 2.30
N LEU A 142 -29.76 -14.34 2.73
CA LEU A 142 -29.11 -15.60 3.09
C LEU A 142 -29.49 -16.07 4.50
N ASP A 143 -29.84 -15.17 5.42
CA ASP A 143 -30.28 -15.53 6.77
C ASP A 143 -31.78 -15.91 6.80
N GLN A 144 -32.61 -15.27 5.96
CA GLN A 144 -34.05 -15.56 5.93
C GLN A 144 -34.39 -16.95 5.34
N ARG A 145 -33.56 -17.52 4.47
CA ARG A 145 -33.82 -18.85 3.88
C ARG A 145 -33.65 -20.02 4.86
N LEU A 146 -33.11 -19.77 6.06
CA LEU A 146 -32.99 -20.78 7.11
C LEU A 146 -34.02 -20.61 8.23
N ASP A 147 -34.75 -19.48 8.26
CA ASP A 147 -35.68 -19.13 9.35
C ASP A 147 -37.15 -18.98 8.90
N GLU A 148 -37.53 -19.43 7.70
CA GLU A 148 -38.93 -19.50 7.23
C GLU A 148 -39.79 -20.58 7.94
N THR A 149 -39.43 -20.92 9.18
CA THR A 149 -40.35 -21.52 10.14
C THR A 149 -40.35 -20.66 11.39
N VAL A 150 -41.35 -19.77 11.47
CA VAL A 150 -42.03 -19.25 12.69
C VAL A 150 -42.05 -17.71 12.76
N LYS A 151 -43.29 -17.20 12.58
CA LYS A 151 -43.90 -15.96 13.11
C LYS A 151 -43.79 -14.65 12.33
N ASP A 152 -44.88 -14.43 11.59
CA ASP A 152 -45.81 -13.29 11.69
C ASP A 152 -45.41 -12.11 12.59
N GLY A 153 -45.33 -10.94 11.96
CA GLY A 153 -45.58 -9.63 12.56
C GLY A 153 -44.42 -8.97 13.29
N GLU A 154 -43.59 -8.21 12.56
CA GLU A 154 -43.10 -6.90 13.03
C GLU A 154 -42.48 -6.13 11.86
N ALA A 155 -42.77 -4.83 11.81
CA ALA A 155 -42.50 -3.95 10.68
C ALA A 155 -41.01 -3.94 10.30
N GLU A 156 -40.71 -4.44 9.10
CA GLU A 156 -39.41 -4.25 8.46
C GLU A 156 -39.20 -2.76 8.24
N GLN A 157 -38.28 -2.18 9.01
CA GLN A 157 -37.79 -0.83 8.75
C GLN A 157 -36.90 -0.92 7.51
N GLU A 158 -37.53 -0.93 6.33
CA GLU A 158 -36.84 -0.76 5.05
C GLU A 158 -36.11 0.58 5.13
N VAL A 159 -34.78 0.52 5.32
CA VAL A 159 -33.92 1.68 5.11
C VAL A 159 -34.20 2.16 3.67
N PRO A 160 -34.58 3.44 3.47
CA PRO A 160 -34.84 3.95 2.14
C PRO A 160 -33.65 3.64 1.25
N ARG A 161 -33.89 2.91 0.16
CA ARG A 161 -32.84 2.42 -0.77
C ARG A 161 -31.92 3.54 -1.29
N ASP A 162 -32.41 4.78 -1.25
CA ASP A 162 -31.71 6.01 -1.63
C ASP A 162 -30.65 6.43 -0.59
N ASP A 163 -30.92 6.22 0.70
CA ASP A 163 -30.03 6.56 1.83
C ASP A 163 -28.78 5.65 1.84
N ALA A 164 -28.98 4.34 1.70
CA ALA A 164 -27.89 3.36 1.61
C ALA A 164 -26.99 3.57 0.37
N ALA A 165 -27.58 4.05 -0.74
CA ALA A 165 -26.83 4.37 -1.95
C ALA A 165 -26.02 5.67 -1.79
N ALA A 166 -26.56 6.67 -1.10
CA ALA A 166 -25.84 7.91 -0.76
C ALA A 166 -24.66 7.63 0.20
N ASP A 167 -24.89 6.78 1.21
CA ASP A 167 -23.85 6.33 2.14
C ASP A 167 -22.70 5.60 1.42
N LEU A 168 -23.02 4.65 0.52
CA LEU A 168 -21.98 3.97 -0.26
C LEU A 168 -21.17 4.95 -1.12
N ARG A 169 -21.84 5.91 -1.76
CA ARG A 169 -21.15 6.93 -2.57
C ARG A 169 -20.20 7.76 -1.73
N SER A 170 -20.61 8.16 -0.52
CA SER A 170 -19.75 8.86 0.43
C SER A 170 -18.51 8.04 0.79
N ILE A 171 -18.69 6.76 1.14
CA ILE A 171 -17.59 5.85 1.48
C ILE A 171 -16.64 5.65 0.28
N LEU A 172 -17.17 5.52 -0.94
CA LEU A 172 -16.37 5.40 -2.17
C LEU A 172 -15.51 6.64 -2.42
N VAL A 173 -16.06 7.84 -2.23
CA VAL A 173 -15.30 9.09 -2.36
C VAL A 173 -14.15 9.12 -1.36
N VAL A 174 -14.43 8.81 -0.09
CA VAL A 174 -13.39 8.74 0.95
C VAL A 174 -12.30 7.72 0.60
N PHE A 175 -12.67 6.53 0.11
CA PHE A 175 -11.71 5.53 -0.34
C PHE A 175 -10.82 6.04 -1.49
N VAL A 176 -11.41 6.67 -2.50
CA VAL A 176 -10.68 7.22 -3.64
C VAL A 176 -9.72 8.34 -3.20
N ASP A 177 -10.16 9.23 -2.32
CA ASP A 177 -9.33 10.32 -1.78
C ASP A 177 -8.14 9.77 -0.97
N LYS A 178 -8.37 8.77 -0.13
CA LYS A 178 -7.30 8.10 0.63
C LYS A 178 -6.31 7.37 -0.27
N LEU A 179 -6.80 6.72 -1.34
CA LEU A 179 -5.96 6.06 -2.33
C LEU A 179 -5.11 7.06 -3.12
N GLU A 180 -5.70 8.19 -3.51
CA GLU A 180 -4.97 9.29 -4.17
C GLU A 180 -3.89 9.86 -3.24
N ALA A 181 -4.25 10.20 -2.01
CA ALA A 181 -3.32 10.72 -1.01
C ALA A 181 -2.16 9.76 -0.74
N PHE A 182 -2.44 8.46 -0.56
CA PHE A 182 -1.41 7.43 -0.42
C PHE A 182 -0.45 7.42 -1.63
N SER A 183 -1.02 7.46 -2.84
CA SER A 183 -0.22 7.43 -4.07
C SER A 183 0.66 8.68 -4.23
N GLU A 184 0.14 9.85 -3.87
CA GLU A 184 0.88 11.11 -3.90
C GLU A 184 2.03 11.12 -2.89
N VAL A 185 1.74 10.77 -1.63
CA VAL A 185 2.76 10.67 -0.57
C VAL A 185 3.85 9.67 -0.95
N SER A 186 3.47 8.51 -1.50
CA SER A 186 4.43 7.52 -1.98
C SER A 186 5.37 8.11 -3.03
N VAL A 187 4.82 8.72 -4.10
CA VAL A 187 5.64 9.35 -5.14
C VAL A 187 6.58 10.40 -4.54
N GLN A 188 6.06 11.28 -3.68
CA GLN A 188 6.84 12.35 -3.07
C GLN A 188 8.02 11.79 -2.25
N LYS A 189 7.78 10.78 -1.41
CA LYS A 189 8.84 10.17 -0.61
C LYS A 189 9.90 9.49 -1.49
N TYR A 190 9.52 8.85 -2.60
CA TYR A 190 10.50 8.28 -3.54
C TYR A 190 11.31 9.36 -4.28
N LEU A 191 10.75 10.56 -4.51
CA LEU A 191 11.51 11.71 -5.03
C LEU A 191 12.50 12.25 -4.00
N ASP A 192 12.11 12.29 -2.73
CA ASP A 192 13.00 12.66 -1.63
C ASP A 192 14.16 11.66 -1.53
N LEU A 193 13.86 10.36 -1.62
CA LEU A 193 14.88 9.30 -1.66
C LEU A 193 15.83 9.48 -2.84
N GLN A 194 15.32 9.74 -4.05
CA GLN A 194 16.13 10.01 -5.24
C GLN A 194 17.10 11.18 -5.03
N ARG A 195 16.59 12.29 -4.47
CA ARG A 195 17.42 13.47 -4.16
C ARG A 195 18.48 13.15 -3.10
N GLY A 196 18.11 12.41 -2.05
CA GLY A 196 19.03 11.98 -1.00
C GLY A 196 20.16 11.09 -1.54
N VAL A 197 19.83 10.13 -2.41
CA VAL A 197 20.84 9.28 -3.07
C VAL A 197 21.76 10.09 -3.98
N GLY A 198 21.22 11.07 -4.73
CA GLY A 198 22.03 11.98 -5.55
C GLY A 198 23.01 12.80 -4.71
N ALA A 199 22.53 13.46 -3.66
CA ALA A 199 23.37 14.27 -2.78
C ALA A 199 24.45 13.46 -2.04
N ALA A 200 24.19 12.18 -1.74
CA ALA A 200 25.16 11.28 -1.11
C ALA A 200 26.22 10.75 -2.10
N LYS A 201 25.97 10.84 -3.42
CA LYS A 201 26.91 10.45 -4.47
C LYS A 201 27.91 11.58 -4.81
N ASP A 202 27.50 12.83 -4.58
CA ASP A 202 28.28 14.03 -4.90
C ASP A 202 29.16 14.52 -3.73
N ARG A 203 29.20 13.78 -2.62
CA ARG A 203 30.09 13.98 -1.44
C ARG A 203 31.26 13.02 -1.47
#